data_AF-A0A556M9E2-F1
#
_entry.id   AF-A0A556M9E2-F1
#
_cell.length_a   1.000
_cell.length_b   1.000
_cell.length_c   1.000
_cell.angle_alpha   90.00
_cell.angle_beta   90.00
_cell.angle_gamma   90.00
#
_symmetry.space_group_name_H-M   'P 1'
#
loop_
_entity.id
_entity.type
_entity.pdbx_description
1 polymer ?
#
loop_
_entity_poly.entity_id
_entity_poly.type
_entity_poly.pdbx_seq_one_letter_code
_entity_poly.pdbx_strand_id
1 'polypeptide(L)'
;MGYDKLMLTRLDHFRAVLGILPGTAEIAAELLILSAGSERGGWSYRHLDMPGETLYFIFRKAGYSDGLAAVWECVDRDLDKIMKEQLGSFA
;
A
#
# COMPACT_ATOMS: atom_id res chain seq x y z
N MET A 1 -10.01 -3.26 24.31
CA MET A 1 -9.58 -4.00 23.09
C MET A 1 -8.16 -3.59 22.82
N GLY A 2 -7.20 -4.47 23.11
CA GLY A 2 -5.78 -4.14 23.18
C GLY A 2 -5.16 -3.97 21.80
N TYR A 3 -4.16 -3.12 21.72
CA TYR A 3 -3.31 -2.75 20.59
C TYR A 3 -3.10 -3.81 19.48
N ASP A 4 -2.98 -5.08 19.86
CA ASP A 4 -2.76 -6.21 18.94
C ASP A 4 -3.88 -6.38 17.90
N LYS A 5 -5.15 -6.15 18.27
CA LYS A 5 -6.26 -6.26 17.31
C LYS A 5 -6.21 -5.18 16.24
N LEU A 6 -5.85 -3.95 16.62
CA LEU A 6 -5.68 -2.83 15.68
C LEU A 6 -4.52 -3.07 14.72
N MET A 7 -3.41 -3.63 15.22
CA MET A 7 -2.28 -4.01 14.38
C MET A 7 -2.62 -5.14 13.40
N LEU A 8 -3.36 -6.16 13.84
CA LEU A 8 -3.82 -7.23 12.95
C LEU A 8 -4.73 -6.69 11.85
N THR A 9 -5.73 -5.87 12.21
CA THR A 9 -6.61 -5.22 11.22
C THR A 9 -5.81 -4.41 10.21
N ARG A 10 -4.85 -3.61 10.67
CA ARG A 10 -3.98 -2.82 9.79
C ARG A 10 -3.20 -3.68 8.81
N LEU A 11 -2.62 -4.78 9.28
CA LEU A 11 -1.85 -5.71 8.45
C LEU A 11 -2.72 -6.44 7.42
N ASP A 12 -3.91 -6.87 7.82
CA ASP A 12 -4.86 -7.54 6.93
C ASP A 12 -5.29 -6.60 5.80
N HIS A 13 -5.64 -5.36 6.13
CA HIS A 13 -5.99 -4.33 5.14
C HIS A 13 -4.80 -4.01 4.22
N PHE A 14 -3.60 -3.88 4.79
CA PHE A 14 -2.41 -3.59 4.00
C PHE A 14 -2.11 -4.69 2.97
N ARG A 15 -2.12 -5.96 3.40
CA ARG A 15 -1.91 -7.11 2.52
C ARG A 15 -2.94 -7.18 1.41
N ALA A 16 -4.20 -6.89 1.72
CA ALA A 16 -5.27 -6.86 0.73
C ALA A 16 -5.04 -5.75 -0.31
N VAL A 17 -4.60 -4.56 0.14
CA VAL A 17 -4.28 -3.42 -0.74
C VAL A 17 -3.10 -3.72 -1.67
N LEU A 18 -2.09 -4.48 -1.24
CA LEU A 18 -0.99 -4.87 -2.12
C LEU A 18 -1.47 -5.66 -3.35
N GLY A 19 -2.58 -6.41 -3.24
CA GLY A 19 -3.19 -7.13 -4.36
C GLY A 19 -3.79 -6.23 -5.45
N ILE A 20 -4.01 -4.94 -5.16
CA ILE A 20 -4.52 -3.96 -6.13
C ILE A 20 -3.51 -2.85 -6.46
N LEU A 21 -2.26 -3.00 -5.98
CA LEU A 21 -1.18 -2.06 -6.23
C LEU A 21 -0.84 -2.05 -7.74
N PRO A 22 -1.03 -0.92 -8.45
CA PRO A 22 -0.71 -0.82 -9.87
C PRO A 22 0.80 -0.91 -10.11
N GLY A 23 1.19 -1.34 -11.30
CA GLY A 23 2.58 -1.23 -11.75
C GLY A 23 3.04 0.23 -11.76
N THR A 24 4.32 0.48 -11.48
CA THR A 24 4.87 1.84 -11.42
C THR A 24 4.79 2.61 -12.74
N ALA A 25 4.78 1.90 -13.87
CA ALA A 25 4.60 2.48 -15.20
C ALA A 25 3.15 2.89 -15.52
N GLU A 26 2.16 2.36 -14.81
CA GLU A 26 0.74 2.69 -15.05
C GLU A 26 0.36 4.10 -14.62
N ILE A 27 1.11 4.67 -13.66
CA ILE A 27 0.78 5.95 -13.03
C ILE A 27 1.94 6.89 -13.29
N ALA A 28 1.71 8.11 -13.76
CA ALA A 28 2.80 9.08 -13.93
C ALA A 28 3.22 9.72 -12.59
N ALA A 29 2.28 9.92 -11.67
CA ALA A 29 2.51 10.54 -10.37
C ALA A 29 3.55 9.81 -9.49
N GLU A 30 4.24 10.57 -8.66
CA GLU A 30 5.25 10.07 -7.71
C GLU A 30 4.65 9.52 -6.41
N LEU A 31 3.44 9.98 -6.06
CA LEU A 31 2.70 9.56 -4.88
C LEU A 31 1.42 8.86 -5.29
N LEU A 32 1.09 7.81 -4.55
CA LEU A 32 -0.10 7.00 -4.72
C LEU A 32 -0.77 6.76 -3.37
N ILE A 33 -2.06 7.01 -3.29
CA ILE A 33 -2.87 6.69 -2.11
C ILE A 33 -3.82 5.57 -2.50
N LEU A 34 -3.77 4.46 -1.76
CA LEU A 34 -4.74 3.39 -1.83
C LEU A 34 -5.49 3.32 -0.51
N SER A 35 -6.74 2.85 -0.55
CA SER A 35 -7.51 2.64 0.67
C SER A 35 -8.24 1.31 0.65
N ALA A 36 -8.57 0.83 1.84
CA ALA A 36 -9.30 -0.42 2.05
C ALA A 36 -10.23 -0.26 3.25
N GLY A 37 -11.49 -0.67 3.11
CA GLY A 37 -12.46 -0.67 4.21
C GLY A 37 -13.90 -0.58 3.72
N SER A 38 -14.82 -0.25 4.62
CA SER A 38 -16.25 -0.23 4.32
C SER A 38 -16.70 1.02 3.57
N GLU A 39 -15.93 2.10 3.65
CA GLU A 39 -16.24 3.39 3.04
C GLU A 39 -15.17 3.80 2.04
N ARG A 40 -15.61 4.19 0.84
CA ARG A 40 -14.70 4.57 -0.24
C ARG A 40 -13.92 5.83 0.10
N GLY A 41 -12.60 5.71 0.16
CA GLY A 41 -11.72 6.82 0.51
C GLY A 41 -11.66 7.89 -0.59
N GLY A 42 -12.11 9.11 -0.29
CA GLY A 42 -12.28 10.18 -1.28
C GLY A 42 -11.00 10.65 -1.98
N TRP A 43 -9.83 10.40 -1.39
CA TRP A 43 -8.52 10.79 -1.95
C TRP A 43 -7.72 9.60 -2.47
N SER A 44 -8.28 8.39 -2.41
CA SER A 44 -7.60 7.20 -2.89
C SER A 44 -7.75 7.04 -4.41
N TYR A 45 -6.65 6.70 -5.06
CA TYR A 45 -6.64 6.37 -6.48
C TYR A 45 -7.43 5.09 -6.76
N ARG A 46 -7.27 4.07 -5.91
CA ARG A 46 -8.11 2.87 -5.86
C ARG A 46 -8.51 2.59 -4.41
N HIS A 47 -9.72 2.06 -4.27
CA HIS A 47 -10.28 1.61 -3.00
C HIS A 47 -10.63 0.13 -3.12
N LEU A 48 -10.32 -0.63 -2.08
CA LEU A 48 -10.73 -2.02 -1.95
C LEU A 48 -11.88 -2.12 -0.92
N ASP A 49 -13.06 -2.52 -1.39
CA ASP A 49 -14.20 -2.74 -0.50
C ASP A 49 -13.91 -3.94 0.40
N MET A 50 -13.89 -3.72 1.72
CA MET A 50 -13.73 -4.80 2.70
C MET A 50 -14.36 -4.44 4.05
N PRO A 51 -14.77 -5.43 4.87
CA PRO A 51 -15.36 -5.14 6.18
C PRO A 51 -14.35 -4.48 7.12
N GLY A 52 -14.78 -3.42 7.82
CA GLY A 52 -13.97 -2.73 8.83
C GLY A 52 -13.83 -1.24 8.55
N GLU A 53 -13.03 -0.57 9.39
CA GLU A 53 -12.71 0.85 9.22
C GLU A 53 -11.86 1.07 7.97
N THR A 54 -12.13 2.16 7.24
CA THR A 54 -11.32 2.51 6.07
C THR A 54 -9.94 3.02 6.47
N LEU A 55 -8.93 2.26 6.07
CA LEU A 55 -7.52 2.60 6.24
C LEU A 55 -6.92 3.09 4.92
N TYR A 56 -5.98 4.02 5.03
CA TYR A 56 -5.27 4.62 3.91
C TYR A 56 -3.79 4.23 3.96
N PHE A 57 -3.25 3.90 2.80
CA PHE A 57 -1.87 3.54 2.60
C PHE A 57 -1.27 4.41 1.51
N ILE A 58 -0.13 5.03 1.84
CA ILE A 58 0.55 5.96 0.96
C ILE A 58 1.80 5.27 0.44
N PHE A 59 1.98 5.32 -0.87
CA PHE A 59 3.12 4.78 -1.57
C PHE A 59 3.83 5.91 -2.32
N ARG A 60 5.14 5.80 -2.40
CA ARG A 60 6.00 6.68 -3.19
C ARG A 60 6.79 5.86 -4.20
N LYS A 61 7.09 6.44 -5.35
CA LYS A 61 8.05 5.82 -6.27
C LYS A 61 9.46 6.06 -5.80
N ALA A 62 10.24 5.00 -5.67
CA ALA A 62 11.69 5.05 -5.53
C ALA A 62 12.37 4.62 -6.84
N GLY A 63 13.61 5.07 -7.06
CA GLY A 63 14.42 4.68 -8.22
C GLY A 63 14.07 5.36 -9.55
N TYR A 64 13.07 6.25 -9.59
CA TYR A 64 12.67 6.92 -10.83
C TYR A 64 13.67 8.00 -11.28
N SER A 65 14.37 8.62 -10.33
CA SER A 65 15.26 9.77 -10.58
C SER A 65 16.73 9.39 -10.80
N ASP A 66 17.13 8.16 -10.53
CA ASP A 66 18.53 7.69 -10.57
C ASP A 66 18.80 6.63 -11.66
N GLY A 67 17.83 6.38 -12.54
CA GLY A 67 17.96 5.44 -13.67
C GLY A 67 17.73 3.98 -13.31
N LEU A 68 17.27 3.68 -12.09
CA LEU A 68 16.83 2.35 -11.69
C LEU A 68 15.40 2.07 -12.13
N ALA A 69 14.99 0.80 -12.09
CA ALA A 69 13.58 0.46 -12.31
C ALA A 69 12.75 1.07 -11.18
N ALA A 70 11.73 1.86 -11.55
CA ALA A 70 10.86 2.49 -10.57
C ALA A 70 10.10 1.41 -9.78
N VAL A 71 10.19 1.48 -8.46
CA VAL A 71 9.47 0.58 -7.54
C VAL A 71 8.57 1.40 -6.61
N TRP A 72 7.46 0.81 -6.18
CA TRP A 72 6.67 1.39 -5.10
C TRP A 72 7.34 1.09 -3.77
N GLU A 73 7.38 2.10 -2.90
CA GLU A 73 7.70 1.94 -1.48
C GLU A 73 6.52 2.44 -0.65
N CYS A 74 6.18 1.71 0.40
CA CYS A 74 5.22 2.24 1.37
C CYS A 74 5.89 3.37 2.18
N VAL A 75 5.18 4.47 2.41
CA VAL A 75 5.71 5.60 3.21
C VAL A 75 5.85 5.20 4.68
N ASP A 76 5.02 4.28 5.15
CA ASP A 76 5.21 3.65 6.47
C ASP A 76 6.34 2.62 6.41
N ARG A 77 7.39 2.82 7.21
CA ARG A 77 8.61 2.01 7.17
C ARG A 77 8.41 0.56 7.59
N ASP A 78 7.49 0.28 8.51
CA ASP A 78 7.28 -1.08 8.99
C ASP A 78 6.41 -1.87 8.01
N LEU A 79 5.43 -1.21 7.41
CA LEU A 79 4.66 -1.80 6.30
C LEU A 79 5.53 -1.97 5.03
N ASP A 80 6.46 -1.05 4.76
CA ASP A 80 7.40 -1.15 3.63
C ASP A 80 8.31 -2.38 3.74
N LYS A 81 8.81 -2.69 4.94
CA LYS A 81 9.57 -3.93 5.18
C LYS A 81 8.73 -5.16 4.82
N ILE A 82 7.49 -5.21 5.30
CA ILE A 82 6.56 -6.33 5.03
C ILE A 82 6.27 -6.45 3.53
N MET A 83 6.03 -5.32 2.86
CA MET A 83 5.82 -5.29 1.42
C MET A 83 7.03 -5.82 0.67
N LYS A 84 8.24 -5.38 1.04
CA LYS A 84 9.50 -5.83 0.41
C LYS A 84 9.76 -7.32 0.66
N GLU A 85 9.45 -7.85 1.84
CA GLU A 85 9.54 -9.29 2.12
C GLU A 85 8.57 -10.12 1.26
N GLN A 86 7.33 -9.63 1.08
CA GLN A 86 6.30 -10.32 0.28
C GLN A 86 6.58 -10.25 -1.23
N LEU A 87 7.01 -9.09 -1.73
CA LEU A 87 7.27 -8.88 -3.17
C LEU A 87 8.68 -9.35 -3.58
N GLY A 88 9.65 -9.29 -2.67
CA GLY A 88 11.04 -9.73 -2.89
C GLY A 88 11.22 -11.24 -2.98
N SER A 89 10.18 -12.03 -2.66
CA SER A 89 10.18 -13.49 -2.84
C SER A 89 9.93 -13.95 -4.30
N PHE A 90 9.95 -13.03 -5.26
CA PHE A 90 9.81 -13.30 -6.70
C PHE A 90 10.96 -12.77 -7.57
N ALA A 91 12.11 -12.44 -6.96
CA ALA A 91 13.35 -12.11 -7.69
C ALA A 91 14.28 -13.32 -7.79
#